data_AF-X1DEK5-F1
#
_entry.id   AF-X1DEK5-F1
#
_cell.length_a   1.000
_cell.length_b   1.000
_cell.length_c   1.000
_cell.angle_alpha   90.00
_cell.angle_beta   90.00
_cell.angle_gamma   90.00
#
_symmetry.space_group_name_H-M   'P 1'
#
loop_
_entity.id
_entity.type
_entity.pdbx_description
1 polymer ?
#
loop_
_entity_poly.entity_id
_entity_poly.type
_entity_poly.pdbx_seq_one_letter_code
_entity_poly.pdbx_strand_id
1 'polypeptide(L)'
;MTSILTARFEDALVFTAQLHAQQYRKGSQIPYIAHLLSVSALVIEAGGDEDLAIAALLHDAVEDQGGLETLVKIRQRFGKRVAGIVDSCSDSYIMPKPAWKPRKENYLDKLQTSSQEVRLVSLADKLHNARNTLRDLRKEISSCRNNG
;
A
#
# COMPACT_ATOMS: atom_id res chain seq x y z
N MET A 1 -15.21 23.87 -9.58
CA MET A 1 -14.18 22.80 -9.57
C MET A 1 -14.81 21.58 -8.93
N THR A 2 -15.08 20.54 -9.72
CA THR A 2 -15.51 19.24 -9.19
C THR A 2 -14.34 18.62 -8.42
N SER A 3 -14.58 18.15 -7.21
CA SER A 3 -13.57 17.44 -6.43
C SER A 3 -13.07 16.22 -7.20
N ILE A 4 -11.76 16.04 -7.28
CA ILE A 4 -11.12 14.83 -7.83
C ILE A 4 -11.45 13.58 -7.01
N LEU A 5 -11.74 13.75 -5.72
CA LEU A 5 -12.14 12.68 -4.81
C LEU A 5 -13.65 12.78 -4.55
N THR A 6 -14.35 11.68 -4.80
CA THR A 6 -15.79 11.55 -4.60
C THR A 6 -16.08 10.65 -3.40
N ALA A 7 -17.37 10.36 -3.17
CA ALA A 7 -17.81 9.38 -2.19
C ALA A 7 -17.17 7.98 -2.37
N ARG A 8 -16.67 7.64 -3.58
CA ARG A 8 -15.91 6.40 -3.80
C ARG A 8 -14.62 6.35 -3.00
N PHE A 9 -13.90 7.47 -2.91
CA PHE A 9 -12.67 7.55 -2.13
C PHE A 9 -12.94 7.50 -0.62
N GLU A 10 -14.01 8.16 -0.15
CA GLU A 10 -14.46 8.06 1.24
C GLU A 10 -14.81 6.62 1.62
N ASP A 11 -15.49 5.91 0.72
CA ASP A 11 -15.84 4.51 0.90
C ASP A 11 -14.60 3.60 0.96
N ALA A 12 -13.61 3.85 0.11
CA ALA A 12 -12.32 3.17 0.15
C ALA A 12 -11.56 3.43 1.45
N LEU A 13 -11.56 4.67 1.94
CA LEU A 13 -10.94 5.06 3.20
C LEU A 13 -11.52 4.27 4.37
N VAL A 14 -12.85 4.22 4.48
CA VAL A 14 -13.55 3.47 5.54
C VAL A 14 -13.25 1.98 5.41
N PHE A 15 -13.30 1.44 4.19
CA PHE A 15 -13.03 0.03 3.95
C PHE A 15 -11.60 -0.36 4.33
N THR A 16 -10.60 0.42 3.90
CA THR A 16 -9.19 0.24 4.29
C THR A 16 -9.02 0.34 5.81
N ALA A 17 -9.64 1.32 6.45
CA ALA A 17 -9.54 1.50 7.90
C ALA A 17 -10.09 0.28 8.67
N GLN A 18 -11.19 -0.29 8.20
CA GLN A 18 -11.80 -1.48 8.79
C GLN A 18 -10.93 -2.73 8.59
N LEU A 19 -10.41 -2.94 7.37
CA LEU A 19 -9.55 -4.08 7.06
C LEU A 19 -8.28 -4.06 7.93
N HIS A 20 -7.62 -2.91 8.03
CA HIS A 20 -6.35 -2.78 8.74
C HIS A 20 -6.49 -2.32 10.20
N ALA A 21 -7.70 -2.40 10.79
CA ALA A 21 -8.01 -1.83 12.11
C ALA A 21 -7.12 -2.35 13.25
N GLN A 22 -6.68 -3.60 13.15
CA GLN A 22 -5.82 -4.27 14.15
C GLN A 22 -4.37 -4.42 13.66
N GLN A 23 -4.03 -3.86 12.50
CA GLN A 23 -2.69 -3.98 11.94
C GLN A 23 -1.81 -2.83 12.40
N TYR A 24 -0.63 -3.18 12.91
CA TYR A 24 0.44 -2.25 13.26
C TYR A 24 1.62 -2.43 12.32
N ARG A 25 2.40 -1.36 12.15
CA ARG A 25 3.69 -1.46 11.47
C ARG A 25 4.64 -2.36 12.25
N LYS A 26 5.30 -3.28 11.54
CA LYS A 26 6.24 -4.25 12.11
C LYS A 26 7.27 -3.54 13.00
N GLY A 27 7.35 -3.97 14.27
CA GLY A 27 8.29 -3.42 15.24
C GLY A 27 7.89 -2.05 15.82
N SER A 28 6.65 -1.59 15.66
CA SER A 28 6.18 -0.30 16.19
C SER A 28 4.72 -0.38 16.68
N GLN A 29 4.28 0.65 17.42
CA GLN A 29 2.87 0.85 17.80
C GLN A 29 2.12 1.77 16.82
N ILE A 30 2.72 2.09 15.67
CA ILE A 30 2.09 2.96 14.67
C ILE A 30 1.04 2.16 13.90
N PRO A 31 -0.24 2.59 13.88
CA PRO A 31 -1.28 1.94 13.10
C PRO A 31 -0.92 1.88 11.61
N TYR A 32 -1.15 0.74 10.97
CA TYR A 32 -0.73 0.52 9.59
C TYR A 32 -1.39 1.47 8.59
N ILE A 33 -2.61 1.92 8.89
CA ILE A 33 -3.34 2.88 8.07
C ILE A 33 -2.55 4.17 7.77
N ALA A 34 -1.64 4.60 8.66
CA ALA A 34 -0.78 5.75 8.41
C ALA A 34 0.09 5.57 7.15
N HIS A 35 0.52 4.33 6.86
CA HIS A 35 1.23 4.00 5.64
C HIS A 35 0.34 4.15 4.40
N LEU A 36 -0.85 3.55 4.44
CA LEU A 36 -1.76 3.49 3.30
C LEU A 36 -2.22 4.90 2.90
N LEU A 37 -2.52 5.74 3.89
CA LEU A 37 -2.83 7.16 3.69
C LEU A 37 -1.66 7.90 3.04
N SER A 38 -0.43 7.65 3.50
CA SER A 38 0.76 8.31 2.97
C SER A 38 1.06 7.90 1.52
N VAL A 39 0.87 6.62 1.16
CA VAL A 39 1.04 6.15 -0.22
C VAL A 39 -0.03 6.76 -1.12
N SER A 40 -1.29 6.80 -0.67
CA SER A 40 -2.38 7.45 -1.41
C SER A 40 -2.11 8.93 -1.65
N ALA A 41 -1.65 9.66 -0.62
CA ALA A 41 -1.26 11.07 -0.75
C ALA A 41 -0.15 11.27 -1.79
N LEU A 42 0.91 10.45 -1.77
CA LEU A 42 2.00 10.53 -2.75
C LEU A 42 1.53 10.29 -4.19
N VAL A 43 0.58 9.37 -4.38
CA VAL A 43 0.00 9.09 -5.70
C VAL A 43 -0.83 10.27 -6.19
N ILE A 44 -1.63 10.89 -5.32
CA ILE A 44 -2.41 12.09 -5.64
C ILE A 44 -1.47 13.27 -5.99
N GLU A 45 -0.43 13.50 -5.19
CA GLU A 45 0.58 14.54 -5.43
C GLU A 45 1.30 14.35 -6.78
N ALA A 46 1.47 13.10 -7.21
CA ALA A 46 2.06 12.75 -8.50
C ALA A 46 1.07 12.85 -9.69
N GLY A 47 -0.16 13.33 -9.47
CA GLY A 47 -1.17 13.49 -10.50
C GLY A 47 -2.03 12.25 -10.76
N GLY A 48 -2.04 11.29 -9.84
CA GLY A 48 -2.93 10.14 -9.90
C GLY A 48 -4.41 10.55 -9.79
N ASP A 49 -5.27 9.87 -10.54
CA ASP A 49 -6.71 10.03 -10.46
C ASP A 49 -7.33 9.29 -9.25
N GLU A 50 -8.66 9.35 -9.14
CA GLU A 50 -9.38 8.73 -8.03
C GLU A 50 -9.13 7.21 -7.92
N ASP A 51 -9.12 6.47 -9.03
CA ASP A 51 -8.90 5.01 -8.98
C ASP A 51 -7.48 4.69 -8.52
N LEU A 52 -6.48 5.48 -8.96
CA LEU A 52 -5.10 5.34 -8.50
C LEU A 52 -4.97 5.65 -7.00
N ALA A 53 -5.66 6.68 -6.52
CA ALA A 53 -5.69 7.03 -5.10
C ALA A 53 -6.35 5.93 -4.26
N ILE A 54 -7.45 5.34 -4.75
CA ILE A 54 -8.13 4.19 -4.12
C ILE A 54 -7.24 2.95 -4.15
N ALA A 55 -6.60 2.64 -5.28
CA ALA A 55 -5.71 1.49 -5.40
C ALA A 55 -4.51 1.61 -4.46
N ALA A 56 -3.96 2.82 -4.31
CA ALA A 56 -2.91 3.12 -3.35
C ALA A 56 -3.35 2.92 -1.89
N LEU A 57 -4.59 3.25 -1.52
CA LEU A 57 -5.14 2.95 -0.18
C LEU A 57 -5.28 1.45 0.07
N LEU A 58 -5.51 0.66 -0.98
CA LEU A 58 -5.85 -0.76 -0.89
C LEU A 58 -4.71 -1.70 -1.29
N HIS A 59 -3.54 -1.18 -1.65
CA HIS A 59 -2.48 -1.96 -2.31
C HIS A 59 -2.01 -3.18 -1.49
N ASP A 60 -2.04 -3.10 -0.17
CA ASP A 60 -1.66 -4.20 0.74
C ASP A 60 -2.86 -5.04 1.22
N ALA A 61 -4.10 -4.65 0.90
CA ALA A 61 -5.30 -5.28 1.46
C ALA A 61 -5.41 -6.76 1.07
N VAL A 62 -5.02 -7.10 -0.15
CA VAL A 62 -5.05 -8.49 -0.63
C VAL A 62 -3.97 -9.32 0.07
N GLU A 63 -2.76 -8.78 0.21
CA GLU A 63 -1.64 -9.51 0.80
C GLU A 63 -1.80 -9.72 2.31
N ASP A 64 -2.37 -8.74 3.02
CA ASP A 64 -2.42 -8.74 4.48
C ASP A 64 -3.81 -9.00 5.08
N GLN A 65 -4.90 -8.78 4.33
CA GLN A 65 -6.26 -8.71 4.87
C GLN A 65 -7.28 -9.57 4.10
N GLY A 66 -6.91 -10.78 3.67
CA GLY A 66 -7.88 -11.79 3.21
C GLY A 66 -7.73 -12.33 1.79
N GLY A 67 -6.61 -12.05 1.11
CA GLY A 67 -6.27 -12.71 -0.16
C GLY A 67 -7.30 -12.47 -1.26
N LEU A 68 -7.60 -13.53 -2.03
CA LEU A 68 -8.49 -13.46 -3.19
C LEU A 68 -9.92 -13.01 -2.85
N GLU A 69 -10.43 -13.32 -1.66
CA GLU A 69 -11.75 -12.86 -1.24
C GLU A 69 -11.79 -11.33 -1.13
N THR A 70 -10.72 -10.73 -0.62
CA THR A 70 -10.59 -9.28 -0.53
C THR A 70 -10.46 -8.64 -1.91
N LEU A 71 -9.73 -9.28 -2.84
CA LEU A 71 -9.66 -8.82 -4.22
C LEU A 71 -11.03 -8.81 -4.92
N VAL A 72 -11.86 -9.83 -4.68
CA VAL A 72 -13.24 -9.88 -5.21
C VAL A 72 -14.08 -8.73 -4.66
N LYS A 73 -14.01 -8.46 -3.35
CA LYS A 73 -14.71 -7.33 -2.71
C LYS A 73 -14.26 -5.99 -3.31
N ILE A 74 -12.95 -5.80 -3.50
CA ILE A 74 -12.40 -4.59 -4.12
C ILE A 74 -12.94 -4.41 -5.54
N ARG A 75 -12.97 -5.48 -6.35
CA ARG A 75 -13.50 -5.43 -7.71
C ARG A 75 -14.97 -5.06 -7.76
N GLN A 76 -15.78 -5.61 -6.86
CA GLN A 76 -17.21 -5.33 -6.79
C GLN A 76 -17.50 -3.89 -6.35
N ARG A 77 -16.74 -3.37 -5.38
CA ARG A 77 -16.99 -2.06 -4.76
C ARG A 77 -16.36 -0.90 -5.52
N PHE A 78 -15.15 -1.08 -6.05
CA PHE A 78 -14.36 0.00 -6.65
C PHE A 78 -14.07 -0.19 -8.14
N GLY A 79 -14.41 -1.34 -8.71
CA GLY A 79 -14.32 -1.61 -10.14
C GLY A 79 -13.05 -2.35 -10.58
N LYS A 80 -13.01 -2.69 -11.88
CA LYS A 80 -11.97 -3.56 -12.46
C LYS A 80 -10.58 -2.93 -12.47
N ARG A 81 -10.47 -1.62 -12.72
CA ARG A 81 -9.18 -0.92 -12.80
C ARG A 81 -8.47 -0.90 -11.44
N VAL A 82 -9.18 -0.48 -10.40
CA VAL A 82 -8.68 -0.53 -9.01
C VAL A 82 -8.22 -1.94 -8.64
N ALA A 83 -9.08 -2.95 -8.86
CA ALA A 83 -8.72 -4.33 -8.54
C ALA A 83 -7.49 -4.82 -9.32
N GLY A 84 -7.35 -4.48 -10.61
CA GLY A 84 -6.19 -4.87 -11.41
C GLY A 84 -4.88 -4.26 -10.93
N ILE A 85 -4.93 -3.00 -10.45
CA ILE A 85 -3.76 -2.34 -9.87
C ILE A 85 -3.38 -3.01 -8.54
N VAL A 86 -4.36 -3.21 -7.64
CA VAL A 86 -4.13 -3.86 -6.34
C VAL A 86 -3.58 -5.29 -6.50
N ASP A 87 -4.14 -6.07 -7.43
CA ASP A 87 -3.67 -7.42 -7.76
C ASP A 87 -2.21 -7.40 -8.22
N SER A 88 -1.86 -6.45 -9.08
CA SER A 88 -0.49 -6.28 -9.59
C SER A 88 0.52 -5.83 -8.53
N CYS A 89 0.05 -5.13 -7.49
CA CYS A 89 0.86 -4.72 -6.34
C CYS A 89 1.02 -5.81 -5.27
N SER A 90 0.29 -6.93 -5.37
CA SER A 90 0.26 -7.98 -4.37
C SER A 90 1.27 -9.09 -4.66
N ASP A 91 2.14 -9.41 -3.69
CA ASP A 91 3.18 -10.43 -3.86
C ASP A 91 2.72 -11.85 -3.46
N SER A 92 1.58 -11.95 -2.76
CA SER A 92 1.01 -13.21 -2.30
C SER A 92 -0.48 -13.10 -2.00
N TYR A 93 -1.19 -14.22 -2.16
CA TYR A 93 -2.61 -14.35 -1.81
C TYR A 93 -2.85 -15.28 -0.62
N ILE A 94 -1.80 -15.86 -0.04
CA ILE A 94 -1.89 -16.92 0.96
C ILE A 94 -1.10 -16.58 2.22
N MET A 95 -1.61 -17.08 3.35
CA MET A 95 -0.98 -16.95 4.66
C MET A 95 -0.76 -18.35 5.27
N PRO A 96 0.44 -18.67 5.80
CA PRO A 96 1.64 -17.82 5.87
C PRO A 96 2.29 -17.59 4.50
N LYS A 97 2.94 -16.42 4.35
CA LYS A 97 3.56 -16.02 3.09
C LYS A 97 4.67 -17.01 2.68
N PRO A 98 4.77 -17.39 1.40
CA PRO A 98 5.89 -18.15 0.87
C PRO A 98 7.24 -17.45 1.09
N ALA A 99 8.32 -18.20 0.83
CA ALA A 99 9.70 -17.73 0.97
C ALA A 99 9.89 -16.32 0.36
N TRP A 100 10.50 -15.43 1.14
CA TRP A 100 10.58 -14.00 0.80
C TRP A 100 11.33 -13.73 -0.51
N LYS A 101 12.49 -14.36 -0.71
CA LYS A 101 13.38 -14.06 -1.85
C LYS A 101 12.72 -14.38 -3.21
N PRO A 102 12.19 -15.60 -3.45
CA PRO A 102 11.51 -15.90 -4.72
C PRO A 102 10.30 -14.99 -4.99
N ARG A 103 9.54 -14.62 -3.96
CA ARG A 103 8.40 -13.70 -4.14
C ARG A 103 8.83 -12.32 -4.59
N LYS A 104 9.91 -11.78 -4.01
CA LYS A 104 10.41 -10.46 -4.37
C LYS A 104 11.05 -10.43 -5.75
N GLU A 105 11.77 -11.47 -6.14
CA GLU A 105 12.30 -11.61 -7.51
C GLU A 105 11.16 -11.65 -8.53
N ASN A 106 10.16 -12.50 -8.31
CA ASN A 106 8.97 -12.58 -9.18
C ASN A 106 8.19 -11.25 -9.26
N TYR A 107 8.09 -10.52 -8.15
CA TYR A 107 7.44 -9.21 -8.14
C TYR A 107 8.21 -8.19 -8.99
N LEU A 108 9.54 -8.15 -8.88
CA LEU A 108 10.37 -7.24 -9.67
C LEU A 108 10.26 -7.54 -11.17
N ASP A 109 10.26 -8.81 -11.56
CA ASP A 109 10.10 -9.23 -12.96
C ASP A 109 8.74 -8.79 -13.52
N LYS A 110 7.66 -8.96 -12.74
CA LYS A 110 6.33 -8.45 -13.12
C LYS A 110 6.31 -6.93 -13.22
N LEU A 111 6.95 -6.24 -12.29
CA LEU A 111 6.96 -4.77 -12.26
C LEU A 111 7.63 -4.17 -13.50
N GLN A 112 8.66 -4.83 -14.05
CA GLN A 112 9.32 -4.41 -15.29
C GLN A 112 8.36 -4.32 -16.48
N THR A 113 7.35 -5.20 -16.55
CA THR A 113 6.37 -5.25 -17.65
C THR A 113 5.03 -4.61 -17.31
N SER A 114 4.85 -4.18 -16.05
CA SER A 114 3.62 -3.57 -15.56
C SER A 114 3.30 -2.20 -16.16
N SER A 115 2.03 -1.78 -16.05
CA SER A 115 1.58 -0.47 -16.52
C SER A 115 2.20 0.67 -15.72
N GLN A 116 2.19 1.88 -16.29
CA GLN A 116 2.66 3.09 -15.58
C GLN A 116 1.88 3.34 -14.28
N GLU A 117 0.60 3.00 -14.26
CA GLU A 117 -0.28 3.09 -13.08
C GLU A 117 0.21 2.20 -11.92
N VAL A 118 0.50 0.92 -12.21
CA VAL A 118 1.05 -0.01 -11.22
C VAL A 118 2.40 0.49 -10.73
N ARG A 119 3.29 0.90 -11.64
CA ARG A 119 4.60 1.44 -11.26
C ARG A 119 4.49 2.67 -10.38
N LEU A 120 3.53 3.56 -10.61
CA LEU A 120 3.32 4.76 -9.79
C LEU A 120 2.98 4.38 -8.35
N VAL A 121 2.01 3.49 -8.15
CA VAL A 121 1.62 3.02 -6.81
C VAL A 121 2.80 2.29 -6.13
N SER A 122 3.47 1.40 -6.86
CA SER A 122 4.63 0.67 -6.34
C SER A 122 5.80 1.61 -5.96
N LEU A 123 6.07 2.66 -6.74
CA LEU A 123 7.10 3.65 -6.42
C LEU A 123 6.74 4.49 -5.19
N ALA A 124 5.48 4.90 -5.06
CA ALA A 124 4.99 5.63 -3.89
C ALA A 124 5.14 4.78 -2.61
N ASP A 125 4.79 3.49 -2.68
CA ASP A 125 5.01 2.53 -1.59
C ASP A 125 6.50 2.45 -1.21
N LYS A 126 7.40 2.20 -2.17
CA LYS A 126 8.84 2.09 -1.89
C LYS A 126 9.42 3.39 -1.35
N LEU A 127 8.99 4.55 -1.86
CA LEU A 127 9.43 5.84 -1.36
C LEU A 127 9.03 6.04 0.11
N HIS A 128 7.77 5.75 0.45
CA HIS A 128 7.32 5.89 1.83
C HIS A 128 8.03 4.92 2.78
N ASN A 129 8.27 3.68 2.34
CA ASN A 129 9.02 2.70 3.13
C ASN A 129 10.48 3.13 3.34
N ALA A 130 11.16 3.62 2.29
CA ALA A 130 12.53 4.15 2.41
C ALA A 130 12.61 5.35 3.38
N ARG A 131 11.64 6.29 3.32
CA ARG A 131 11.56 7.43 4.24
C ARG A 131 11.41 6.99 5.70
N ASN A 132 10.61 5.97 5.96
CA ASN A 132 10.45 5.44 7.31
C ASN A 132 11.71 4.73 7.82
N THR A 133 12.33 3.87 7.02
CA THR A 133 13.59 3.22 7.39
C THR A 133 14.66 4.26 7.75
N LEU A 134 14.79 5.33 6.96
CA LEU A 134 15.72 6.41 7.26
C LEU A 134 15.39 7.14 8.57
N ARG A 135 14.11 7.39 8.85
CA ARG A 135 13.66 8.01 10.10
C ARG A 135 14.00 7.14 11.31
N ASP A 136 13.77 5.83 11.20
CA ASP A 136 13.98 4.89 12.30
C ASP A 136 15.49 4.75 12.61
N LEU A 137 16.34 4.65 11.57
CA LEU A 137 17.81 4.70 11.73
C LEU A 137 18.29 6.00 12.41
N ARG A 138 17.72 7.15 12.06
CA ARG A 138 18.09 8.44 12.69
C ARG A 138 17.74 8.47 14.18
N LYS A 139 16.63 7.86 14.58
CA LYS A 139 16.25 7.76 16.01
C LYS A 139 17.21 6.87 16.78
N GLU A 140 17.60 5.73 16.22
CA GLU A 140 18.58 4.83 16.83
C GLU A 140 19.93 5.52 17.03
N ILE A 141 20.45 6.20 16.00
CA ILE A 141 21.71 6.96 16.09
C ILE A 141 21.63 8.06 17.17
N SER A 142 20.50 8.77 17.25
CA SER A 142 20.30 9.83 18.24
C SER A 142 20.22 9.27 19.66
N SER A 143 19.57 8.12 19.84
CA SER A 143 19.51 7.43 21.14
C SER A 143 20.88 6.95 21.60
N CYS A 144 21.70 6.39 20.70
CA CYS A 144 23.05 5.97 21.03
C CYS A 144 23.96 7.16 21.41
N ARG A 145 23.78 8.32 20.77
CA ARG A 145 24.55 9.55 21.09
C ARG A 145 24.17 10.20 22.41
N ASN A 146 22.93 10.06 22.87
CA ASN A 146 22.47 10.66 24.12
C ASN A 146 22.67 9.75 25.35
N ASN A 147 23.02 8.48 25.13
CA ASN A 147 23.21 7.47 26.18
C ASN A 147 24.69 7.08 26.38
N GLY A 148 25.64 7.82 25.82
CA GLY A 148 27.08 7.67 26.01
C GLY A 148 27.71 8.97 26.45
#